data_AF-A0AAD9GB70-F1
#
_entry.id   AF-A0AAD9GB70-F1
#
_cell.length_a   1.000
_cell.length_b   1.000
_cell.length_c   1.000
_cell.angle_alpha   90.00
_cell.angle_beta   90.00
_cell.angle_gamma   90.00
#
_symmetry.space_group_name_H-M   'P 1'
#
loop_
_entity.id
_entity.type
_entity.pdbx_description
1 polymer ?
#
loop_
_entity_poly.entity_id
_entity_poly.type
_entity_poly.pdbx_seq_one_letter_code
_entity_poly.pdbx_strand_id
1 'polypeptide(L)'
;MVFIHGCKPLLFLVCVVVAPPSSAFSFSSLFGNDDSEASSTHDNPETAPRQPLLDAADWFLTEQELTDSIGGSPRSDMATYTIGNAVTPFTASNEYFNAVYGDLMATKEGDRVLLTAWAAALLPLKPDVDPTGSKTRLDKVIVGVVKRGGSFNILAWASIKE
;
A
#
# COMPACT_ATOMS: atom_id res chain seq x y z
N MET A 1 -37.20 -25.45 -51.71
CA MET A 1 -38.22 -24.64 -51.02
C MET A 1 -37.49 -23.97 -49.85
N VAL A 2 -36.72 -22.88 -50.07
CA VAL A 2 -37.13 -21.45 -50.13
C VAL A 2 -38.14 -21.13 -49.00
N PHE A 3 -37.92 -20.27 -48.01
CA PHE A 3 -37.22 -18.98 -47.92
C PHE A 3 -36.57 -18.76 -46.53
N ILE A 4 -35.44 -18.04 -46.51
CA ILE A 4 -34.81 -17.38 -45.36
C ILE A 4 -35.64 -16.16 -44.96
N HIS A 5 -35.83 -15.86 -43.67
CA HIS A 5 -35.93 -14.49 -43.14
C HIS A 5 -35.57 -14.47 -41.64
N GLY A 6 -34.55 -13.69 -41.28
CA GLY A 6 -34.16 -13.46 -39.88
C GLY A 6 -32.68 -13.12 -39.68
N CYS A 7 -32.15 -12.23 -40.52
CA CYS A 7 -30.76 -11.78 -40.47
C CYS A 7 -30.56 -10.80 -39.29
N LYS A 8 -29.71 -11.17 -38.33
CA LYS A 8 -28.94 -10.22 -37.50
C LYS A 8 -27.49 -10.70 -37.52
N PRO A 9 -26.53 -9.93 -38.04
CA PRO A 9 -25.13 -10.29 -37.94
C PRO A 9 -24.71 -10.21 -36.47
N LEU A 10 -24.46 -11.38 -35.88
CA LEU A 10 -23.73 -11.55 -34.64
C LEU A 10 -22.27 -11.19 -34.93
N LEU A 11 -21.87 -9.97 -34.56
CA LEU A 11 -20.45 -9.57 -34.58
C LEU A 11 -19.74 -10.34 -33.44
N PHE A 12 -19.08 -11.43 -33.78
CA PHE A 12 -18.11 -12.06 -32.88
C PHE A 12 -16.84 -11.21 -32.85
N LEU A 13 -16.71 -10.36 -31.84
CA LEU A 13 -15.42 -9.77 -31.47
C LEU A 13 -14.61 -10.85 -30.72
N VAL A 14 -13.67 -11.49 -31.42
CA VAL A 14 -12.66 -12.34 -30.79
C VAL A 14 -11.59 -11.41 -30.23
N CYS A 15 -11.67 -11.10 -28.94
CA CYS A 15 -10.55 -10.50 -28.20
C CYS A 15 -9.52 -11.60 -27.90
N VAL A 16 -8.46 -11.69 -28.70
CA VAL A 16 -7.25 -12.41 -28.31
C VAL A 16 -6.55 -11.54 -27.26
N VAL A 17 -6.77 -11.86 -25.98
CA VAL A 17 -5.96 -11.30 -24.90
C VAL A 17 -4.62 -12.05 -24.93
N VAL A 18 -3.59 -11.42 -25.48
CA VAL A 18 -2.21 -11.84 -25.24
C VAL A 18 -1.92 -11.50 -23.77
N ALA A 19 -1.96 -12.52 -22.92
CA ALA A 19 -1.50 -12.38 -21.55
C ALA A 19 0.01 -12.03 -21.58
N PRO A 20 0.46 -10.94 -20.94
CA PRO A 20 1.88 -10.78 -20.69
C PRO A 20 2.36 -11.96 -19.81
N PRO A 21 3.61 -12.42 -19.95
CA PRO A 21 4.13 -13.47 -19.09
C PRO A 21 3.94 -13.04 -17.64
N SER A 22 3.14 -13.81 -16.90
CA SER A 22 2.90 -13.56 -15.50
C SER A 22 4.21 -13.79 -14.76
N SER A 23 4.88 -12.70 -14.38
CA SER A 23 6.02 -12.75 -13.46
C SER A 23 5.48 -13.11 -12.09
N ALA A 24 5.48 -14.39 -11.75
CA ALA A 24 5.21 -14.85 -10.41
C ALA A 24 6.39 -14.43 -9.52
N PHE A 25 6.16 -13.50 -8.59
CA PHE A 25 7.07 -13.30 -7.48
C PHE A 25 7.01 -14.57 -6.61
N SER A 26 8.09 -15.34 -6.58
CA SER A 26 8.22 -16.53 -5.74
C SER A 26 8.93 -16.17 -4.45
N PHE A 27 8.24 -16.33 -3.32
CA PHE A 27 8.78 -16.15 -1.97
C PHE A 27 9.44 -17.43 -1.43
N SER A 28 9.58 -18.46 -2.26
CA SER A 28 10.17 -19.75 -1.85
C SER A 28 11.63 -19.63 -1.42
N SER A 29 12.35 -18.58 -1.84
CA SER A 29 13.70 -18.30 -1.32
C SER A 29 13.69 -17.68 0.09
N LEU A 30 12.56 -17.11 0.52
CA LEU A 30 12.43 -16.47 1.83
C LEU A 30 12.04 -17.47 2.93
N PHE A 31 11.31 -18.54 2.59
CA PHE A 31 10.77 -19.51 3.55
C PHE A 31 10.87 -20.98 3.09
N GLY A 32 11.88 -21.32 2.28
CA GLY A 32 12.14 -22.69 1.85
C GLY A 32 12.41 -23.62 3.04
N ASN A 33 11.46 -24.53 3.28
CA ASN A 33 11.49 -25.59 4.29
C ASN A 33 12.33 -26.77 3.81
N ASP A 34 13.48 -27.02 4.43
CA ASP A 34 14.20 -28.29 4.30
C ASP A 34 13.94 -29.16 5.53
N ASP A 35 13.05 -30.13 5.36
CA ASP A 35 12.95 -31.29 6.25
C ASP A 35 14.16 -32.19 5.98
N SER A 36 15.17 -32.13 6.85
CA SER A 36 16.28 -33.08 6.88
C SER A 36 16.79 -33.20 8.32
N GLU A 37 17.00 -34.44 8.74
CA GLU A 37 17.24 -34.92 10.10
C GLU A 37 18.12 -34.03 10.99
N ALA A 38 17.71 -33.92 12.26
CA ALA A 38 18.42 -33.22 13.31
C ALA A 38 19.81 -33.84 13.57
N SER A 39 20.83 -33.29 12.93
CA SER A 39 22.23 -33.42 13.32
C SER A 39 22.69 -32.10 13.94
N SER A 40 22.81 -32.09 15.27
CA SER A 40 23.48 -31.03 16.03
C SER A 40 24.92 -30.86 15.55
N THR A 41 25.40 -29.62 15.63
CA THR A 41 26.77 -29.14 15.34
C THR A 41 26.95 -28.62 13.92
N HIS A 42 26.79 -27.30 13.74
CA HIS A 42 27.83 -26.40 13.22
C HIS A 42 27.34 -24.96 13.39
N ASP A 43 28.04 -24.17 14.20
CA ASP A 43 28.03 -22.72 14.07
C ASP A 43 28.36 -22.40 12.61
N ASN A 44 27.36 -21.98 11.83
CA ASN A 44 27.59 -21.54 10.45
C ASN A 44 28.34 -20.21 10.49
N PRO A 45 29.61 -20.12 10.02
CA PRO A 45 30.38 -18.89 10.07
C PRO A 45 29.96 -17.85 9.00
N GLU A 46 28.79 -18.00 8.37
CA GLU A 46 28.45 -17.29 7.12
C GLU A 46 27.09 -16.58 7.15
N THR A 47 26.81 -15.84 8.22
CA THR A 47 26.02 -14.60 8.10
C THR A 47 26.82 -13.47 8.72
N ALA A 48 27.94 -13.12 8.09
CA ALA A 48 28.66 -11.90 8.43
C ALA A 48 27.66 -10.73 8.43
N PRO A 49 27.71 -9.82 9.41
CA PRO A 49 26.83 -8.65 9.46
C PRO A 49 26.89 -7.92 8.12
N ARG A 50 25.79 -7.93 7.36
CA ARG A 50 25.72 -7.23 6.08
C ARG A 50 25.47 -5.76 6.38
N GLN A 51 26.43 -4.91 6.03
CA GLN A 51 26.23 -3.47 6.11
C GLN A 51 25.02 -3.11 5.23
N PRO A 52 24.07 -2.29 5.74
CA PRO A 52 22.95 -1.84 4.92
C PRO A 52 23.45 -1.10 3.68
N LEU A 53 22.74 -1.28 2.57
CA LEU A 53 22.99 -0.52 1.34
C LEU A 53 22.79 0.96 1.66
N LEU A 54 23.74 1.81 1.25
CA LEU A 54 23.72 3.25 1.55
C LEU A 54 23.43 4.10 0.32
N ASP A 55 23.53 3.52 -0.88
CA ASP A 55 23.23 4.24 -2.11
C ASP A 55 21.71 4.31 -2.31
N ALA A 56 21.19 5.51 -2.57
CA ALA A 56 19.78 5.72 -2.85
C ALA A 56 19.30 4.88 -4.05
N ALA A 57 20.15 4.68 -5.06
CA ALA A 57 19.83 3.87 -6.23
C ALA A 57 19.56 2.39 -5.91
N ASP A 58 20.02 1.90 -4.75
CA ASP A 58 19.77 0.53 -4.30
C ASP A 58 18.40 0.36 -3.62
N TRP A 59 17.75 1.47 -3.23
CA TRP A 59 16.47 1.47 -2.49
C TRP A 59 15.30 2.04 -3.28
N PHE A 60 15.57 2.95 -4.21
CA PHE A 60 14.55 3.66 -4.98
C PHE A 60 14.51 3.19 -6.43
N LEU A 61 13.34 3.32 -7.06
CA LEU A 61 13.15 2.98 -8.46
C LEU A 61 14.02 3.86 -9.36
N THR A 62 14.54 3.28 -10.43
CA THR A 62 15.10 4.03 -11.57
C THR A 62 13.98 4.66 -12.41
N GLU A 63 14.32 5.63 -13.26
CA GLU A 63 13.34 6.23 -14.20
C GLU A 63 12.74 5.18 -15.16
N GLN A 64 13.55 4.19 -15.53
CA GLN A 64 13.12 3.09 -16.39
C GLN A 64 12.11 2.20 -15.65
N GLU A 65 12.42 1.77 -14.42
CA GLU A 65 11.50 0.96 -13.61
C GLU A 65 10.22 1.72 -13.30
N LEU A 66 10.30 3.04 -13.09
CA LEU A 66 9.14 3.89 -12.90
C LEU A 66 8.25 3.90 -14.14
N THR A 67 8.85 4.05 -15.32
CA THR A 67 8.16 4.03 -16.62
C THR A 67 7.50 2.67 -16.88
N ASP A 68 8.22 1.58 -16.60
CA ASP A 68 7.72 0.22 -16.78
C ASP A 68 6.58 -0.10 -15.79
N SER A 69 6.64 0.43 -14.56
CA SER A 69 5.59 0.24 -13.54
C SER A 69 4.24 0.84 -13.92
N ILE A 70 4.22 1.79 -14.87
CA ILE A 70 3.01 2.49 -15.34
C ILE A 70 2.66 2.18 -16.79
N GLY A 71 3.11 1.03 -17.32
CA GLY A 71 2.74 0.58 -18.66
C GLY A 71 3.58 1.19 -19.79
N GLY A 72 4.81 1.63 -19.49
CA GLY A 72 5.79 2.05 -20.49
C GLY A 72 5.65 3.50 -20.97
N SER A 73 4.75 4.30 -20.39
CA SER A 73 4.59 5.71 -20.72
C SER A 73 5.47 6.58 -19.81
N PRO A 74 6.49 7.28 -20.32
CA PRO A 74 7.34 8.13 -19.50
C PRO A 74 6.54 9.26 -18.84
N ARG A 75 6.89 9.61 -17.60
CA ARG A 75 6.39 10.80 -16.90
C ARG A 75 7.53 11.69 -16.47
N SER A 76 7.67 12.83 -17.13
CA SER A 76 8.69 13.83 -16.82
C SER A 76 8.37 14.67 -15.57
N ASP A 77 7.17 14.53 -15.01
CA ASP A 77 6.69 15.27 -13.83
C ASP A 77 6.81 14.47 -12.51
N MET A 78 7.47 13.31 -12.54
CA MET A 78 7.60 12.40 -11.39
C MET A 78 9.07 12.17 -11.04
N ALA A 79 9.42 12.38 -9.78
CA ALA A 79 10.76 12.10 -9.27
C ALA A 79 10.85 10.69 -8.70
N THR A 80 11.98 10.02 -8.90
CA THR A 80 12.26 8.69 -8.33
C THR A 80 12.43 8.72 -6.82
N TYR A 81 12.95 9.83 -6.29
CA TYR A 81 13.07 10.11 -4.85
C TYR A 81 13.16 11.62 -4.61
N THR A 82 13.03 12.02 -3.35
CA THR A 82 13.26 13.40 -2.90
C THR A 82 14.40 13.46 -1.88
N ILE A 83 15.12 14.58 -1.84
CA ILE A 83 16.21 14.82 -0.88
C ILE A 83 15.84 15.96 0.08
N GLY A 84 16.46 15.98 1.26
CA GLY A 84 16.21 17.02 2.27
C GLY A 84 14.89 16.85 3.04
N ASN A 85 14.31 15.65 3.05
CA ASN A 85 13.12 15.35 3.83
C ASN A 85 13.42 15.35 5.33
N ALA A 86 12.55 15.96 6.13
CA ALA A 86 12.53 15.77 7.57
C ALA A 86 11.76 14.48 7.89
N VAL A 87 12.42 13.50 8.48
CA VAL A 87 11.83 12.20 8.82
C VAL A 87 11.84 12.01 10.34
N THR A 88 10.67 11.72 10.90
CA THR A 88 10.50 11.40 12.32
C THR A 88 10.24 9.90 12.48
N PRO A 89 11.20 9.11 13.01
CA PRO A 89 10.95 7.71 13.30
C PRO A 89 10.06 7.58 14.54
N PHE A 90 9.06 6.70 14.47
CA PHE A 90 8.24 6.32 15.62
C PHE A 90 8.64 4.93 16.08
N THR A 91 9.07 4.82 17.33
CA THR A 91 9.55 3.56 17.90
C THR A 91 8.42 2.82 18.62
N ALA A 92 7.38 3.54 19.04
CA ALA A 92 6.21 2.99 19.67
C ALA A 92 4.92 3.40 18.93
N SER A 93 3.95 2.49 18.88
CA SER A 93 2.70 2.71 18.14
C SER A 93 1.90 3.91 18.68
N ASN A 94 1.98 4.20 19.98
CA ASN A 94 1.29 5.35 20.56
C ASN A 94 1.85 6.68 20.02
N GLU A 95 3.16 6.78 19.73
CA GLU A 95 3.78 7.97 19.16
C GLU A 95 3.22 8.26 17.76
N TYR A 96 3.14 7.21 16.93
CA TYR A 96 2.55 7.27 15.60
C TYR A 96 1.08 7.72 15.65
N PHE A 97 0.24 7.05 16.44
CA PHE A 97 -1.20 7.40 16.49
C PHE A 97 -1.46 8.76 17.15
N ASN A 98 -0.61 9.20 18.08
CA ASN A 98 -0.64 10.55 18.63
C ASN A 98 -0.32 11.61 17.57
N ALA A 99 0.70 11.38 16.75
CA ALA A 99 1.07 12.28 15.66
C ALA A 99 -0.05 12.34 14.61
N VAL A 100 -0.56 11.19 14.16
CA VAL A 100 -1.69 11.11 13.22
C VAL A 100 -2.91 11.86 13.76
N TYR A 101 -3.26 11.67 15.04
CA TYR A 101 -4.35 12.43 15.65
C TYR A 101 -4.07 13.95 15.62
N GLY A 102 -2.85 14.37 15.95
CA GLY A 102 -2.43 15.77 15.89
C GLY A 102 -2.61 16.38 14.50
N ASP A 103 -2.09 15.70 13.46
CA ASP A 103 -2.17 16.14 12.07
C ASP A 103 -3.63 16.24 11.60
N LEU A 104 -4.45 15.23 11.91
CA LEU A 104 -5.87 15.23 11.57
C LEU A 104 -6.62 16.35 12.27
N MET A 105 -6.27 16.69 13.51
CA MET A 105 -6.90 17.79 14.26
C MET A 105 -6.44 19.18 13.78
N ALA A 106 -5.25 19.28 13.18
CA ALA A 106 -4.72 20.53 12.62
C ALA A 106 -5.29 20.88 11.24
N THR A 107 -6.03 19.96 10.60
CA THR A 107 -6.68 20.21 9.31
C THR A 107 -7.63 21.41 9.33
N LYS A 108 -7.66 22.15 8.23
CA LYS A 108 -8.49 23.33 7.99
C LYS A 108 -9.30 23.20 6.70
N GLU A 109 -10.09 24.23 6.41
CA GLU A 109 -10.88 24.31 5.19
C GLU A 109 -10.02 24.15 3.94
N GLY A 110 -10.46 23.31 3.01
CA GLY A 110 -9.75 23.02 1.76
C GLY A 110 -8.67 21.94 1.87
N ASP A 111 -8.30 21.50 3.07
CA ASP A 111 -7.34 20.41 3.24
C ASP A 111 -7.92 19.08 2.74
N ARG A 112 -7.04 18.22 2.20
CA ARG A 112 -7.40 16.90 1.69
C ARG A 112 -6.62 15.84 2.43
N VAL A 113 -7.33 14.96 3.14
CA VAL A 113 -6.77 13.79 3.79
C VAL A 113 -7.01 12.57 2.89
N LEU A 114 -5.93 11.88 2.55
CA LEU A 114 -5.95 10.65 1.77
C LEU A 114 -5.41 9.52 2.65
N LEU A 115 -6.24 8.51 2.93
CA LEU A 115 -5.86 7.34 3.73
C LEU A 115 -5.87 6.09 2.85
N THR A 116 -4.76 5.37 2.85
CA THR A 116 -4.70 4.00 2.34
C THR A 116 -4.50 3.05 3.52
N ALA A 117 -5.22 1.93 3.55
CA ALA A 117 -5.11 0.99 4.66
C ALA A 117 -5.42 -0.44 4.23
N TRP A 118 -4.69 -1.41 4.79
CA TRP A 118 -5.08 -2.81 4.67
C TRP A 118 -6.41 -3.08 5.41
N ALA A 119 -6.59 -2.47 6.58
CA ALA A 119 -7.84 -2.50 7.32
C ALA A 119 -8.01 -1.17 8.08
N ALA A 120 -9.25 -0.70 8.17
CA ALA A 120 -9.61 0.43 9.02
C ALA A 120 -10.64 -0.05 10.05
N ALA A 121 -10.42 0.32 11.31
CA ALA A 121 -11.31 -0.01 12.41
C ALA A 121 -11.74 1.26 13.15
N LEU A 122 -12.94 1.24 13.72
CA LEU A 122 -13.46 2.34 14.54
C LEU A 122 -12.89 2.26 15.96
N LEU A 123 -11.59 2.52 16.10
CA LEU A 123 -10.88 2.52 17.37
C LEU A 123 -10.42 3.93 17.77
N PRO A 124 -10.29 4.22 19.08
CA PRO A 124 -9.68 5.46 19.56
C PRO A 124 -8.23 5.54 19.08
N LEU A 125 -7.85 6.66 18.46
CA LEU A 125 -6.45 6.94 18.13
C LEU A 125 -5.61 7.21 19.39
N LYS A 126 -6.25 7.64 20.49
CA LYS A 126 -5.59 7.91 21.78
C LYS A 126 -6.30 7.19 22.93
N PRO A 127 -6.21 5.86 23.01
CA PRO A 127 -6.94 5.07 24.00
C PRO A 127 -6.46 5.30 25.45
N ASP A 128 -5.24 5.83 25.63
CA ASP A 128 -4.69 6.23 26.93
C ASP A 128 -5.39 7.45 27.53
N VAL A 129 -5.84 8.39 26.68
CA VAL A 129 -6.52 9.64 27.10
C VAL A 129 -8.04 9.55 26.96
N ASP A 130 -8.53 8.83 25.95
CA ASP A 130 -9.95 8.65 25.67
C ASP A 130 -10.24 7.16 25.39
N PRO A 131 -10.26 6.32 26.44
CA PRO A 131 -10.44 4.86 26.31
C PRO A 131 -11.75 4.47 25.62
N THR A 132 -12.78 5.30 25.77
CA THR A 132 -14.10 5.06 25.15
C THR A 132 -14.19 5.50 23.69
N GLY A 133 -13.23 6.29 23.21
CA GLY A 133 -13.25 6.85 21.86
C GLY A 133 -14.33 7.90 21.64
N SER A 134 -14.81 8.55 22.70
CA SER A 134 -15.85 9.57 22.62
C SER A 134 -15.47 10.75 21.71
N LYS A 135 -14.17 11.04 21.61
CA LYS A 135 -13.59 12.14 20.81
C LYS A 135 -12.55 11.65 19.81
N THR A 136 -11.76 10.65 20.18
CA THR A 136 -10.56 10.26 19.45
C THR A 136 -10.75 9.05 18.55
N ARG A 137 -11.95 8.46 18.53
CA ARG A 137 -12.28 7.36 17.61
C ARG A 137 -12.25 7.85 16.16
N LEU A 138 -11.77 7.00 15.26
CA LEU A 138 -11.51 7.36 13.86
C LEU A 138 -12.71 8.05 13.18
N ASP A 139 -13.94 7.57 13.37
CA ASP A 139 -15.15 8.22 12.84
C ASP A 139 -15.37 9.64 13.38
N LYS A 140 -15.11 9.86 14.67
CA LYS A 140 -15.24 11.19 15.30
C LYS A 140 -14.21 12.17 14.75
N VAL A 141 -12.99 11.70 14.54
CA VAL A 141 -11.91 12.49 13.97
C VAL A 141 -12.22 12.84 12.52
N ILE A 142 -12.66 11.88 11.70
CA ILE A 142 -13.09 12.12 10.32
C ILE A 142 -14.24 13.14 10.26
N VAL A 143 -15.27 12.98 11.10
CA VAL A 143 -16.36 13.97 11.20
C VAL A 143 -15.82 15.35 11.57
N GLY A 144 -14.81 15.42 12.44
CA GLY A 144 -14.12 16.67 12.78
C GLY A 144 -13.46 17.33 11.56
N VAL A 145 -12.72 16.57 10.76
CA VAL A 145 -12.08 17.06 9.51
C VAL A 145 -13.14 17.64 8.56
N VAL A 146 -14.21 16.89 8.32
CA VAL A 146 -15.29 17.30 7.39
C VAL A 146 -16.00 18.56 7.90
N LYS A 147 -16.29 18.65 9.20
CA LYS A 147 -16.92 19.84 9.80
C LYS A 147 -16.06 21.10 9.68
N ARG A 148 -14.73 20.97 9.59
CA ARG A 148 -13.81 22.09 9.35
C ARG A 148 -13.69 22.47 7.88
N GLY A 149 -14.44 21.83 6.97
CA GLY A 149 -14.38 22.08 5.53
C GLY A 149 -13.26 21.34 4.81
N GLY A 150 -12.62 20.37 5.48
CA GLY A 150 -11.68 19.45 4.84
C GLY A 150 -12.39 18.27 4.16
N SER A 151 -11.67 17.56 3.30
CA SER A 151 -12.14 16.29 2.70
C SER A 151 -11.33 15.11 3.21
N PHE A 152 -11.98 13.95 3.34
CA PHE A 152 -11.35 12.71 3.79
C PHE A 152 -11.71 11.58 2.83
N ASN A 153 -10.72 11.01 2.15
CA ASN A 153 -10.90 9.94 1.18
C ASN A 153 -10.12 8.70 1.62
N ILE A 154 -10.76 7.54 1.56
CA ILE A 154 -10.19 6.28 2.03
C ILE A 154 -10.17 5.27 0.88
N LEU A 155 -9.00 4.70 0.63
CA LEU A 155 -8.83 3.51 -0.19
C LEU A 155 -8.35 2.38 0.73
N ALA A 156 -9.31 1.56 1.20
CA ALA A 156 -9.02 0.45 2.10
C ALA A 156 -9.25 -0.89 1.40
N TRP A 157 -8.46 -1.90 1.76
CA TRP A 157 -8.67 -3.25 1.28
C TRP A 157 -9.95 -3.86 1.88
N ALA A 158 -10.80 -4.41 1.03
CA ALA A 158 -12.04 -5.05 1.44
C ALA A 158 -11.76 -6.53 1.76
N SER A 159 -11.40 -6.82 3.02
CA SER A 159 -11.38 -8.21 3.51
C SER A 159 -12.81 -8.68 3.79
N ILE A 160 -13.59 -8.91 2.73
CA ILE A 160 -14.90 -9.55 2.82
C ILE A 160 -14.63 -11.04 2.98
N LYS A 161 -15.04 -11.63 4.11
CA LYS A 161 -15.22 -13.08 4.19
C LYS A 161 -16.61 -13.37 3.66
N GLU A 162 -16.71 -14.15 2.59
CA GLU A 162 -17.96 -14.80 2.18
C GLU A 162 -18.48 -15.73 3.29
#